data_AF-A0A250FWB8-F1
#
_entry.id   AF-A0A250FWB8-F1
#
_cell.length_a   1.000
_cell.length_b   1.000
_cell.length_c   1.000
_cell.angle_alpha   90.00
_cell.angle_beta   90.00
_cell.angle_gamma   90.00
#
_symmetry.space_group_name_H-M   'P 1'
#
loop_
_entity.id
_entity.type
_entity.pdbx_description
1 polymer ?
#
loop_
_entity_poly.entity_id
_entity_poly.type
_entity_poly.pdbx_seq_one_letter_code
_entity_poly.pdbx_strand_id
1 'polypeptide(L)'
;MKEKKIERINKLVRMKKAIFTLTILFSVLEGFAQFSNIENTIKDEIVGKIKGYNPINLVPYSLNGKDWGLMDVVSKEKITKPIMESPNTFQPHLEFSLKNHKVIIYKDYTFSVEKAKKKNNPTRILSETYTSRDILPVSVKQHISMDSLGFKVELSGGALAIITEYSKKYKRHQRDEDNIDMIPIPHGNLYYTVLHQENKDVVIDQNGKELEGFSFKRAKNKTFFHQKVKFWELEHPETFLYVEDFDNKKGLITLSGQKVLFGELLSEPFYDDVLFQYHVQSDKELSGIVDFSTRGWVVAPQRKYRIHSILHTSSREVFGKGLDSVDYRNKDFVNIYFLVSEGNKYFVLDTNANPIKFEK
;
A
#
# COMPACT_ATOMS: atom_id res chain seq x y z
N MET A 1 61.32 -46.12 -9.60
CA MET A 1 61.02 -44.74 -9.11
C MET A 1 59.77 -44.11 -9.74
N LYS A 2 59.49 -44.34 -11.03
CA LYS A 2 58.31 -43.81 -11.73
C LYS A 2 56.97 -44.42 -11.25
N GLU A 3 56.91 -45.72 -10.98
CA GLU A 3 55.67 -46.40 -10.55
C GLU A 3 55.14 -45.91 -9.19
N LYS A 4 56.01 -45.78 -8.18
CA LYS A 4 55.63 -45.20 -6.87
C LYS A 4 55.11 -43.76 -6.97
N LYS A 5 55.51 -43.01 -8.00
CA LYS A 5 55.03 -41.64 -8.25
C LYS A 5 53.63 -41.65 -8.88
N ILE A 6 53.38 -42.55 -9.83
CA ILE A 6 52.07 -42.75 -10.48
C ILE A 6 51.04 -43.23 -9.45
N GLU A 7 51.40 -44.18 -8.60
CA GLU A 7 50.52 -44.70 -7.55
C GLU A 7 50.15 -43.63 -6.52
N ARG A 8 51.11 -42.79 -6.10
CA ARG A 8 50.85 -41.63 -5.22
C ARG A 8 49.90 -40.62 -5.87
N ILE A 9 50.06 -40.32 -7.16
CA ILE A 9 49.18 -39.40 -7.89
C ILE A 9 47.75 -39.96 -7.96
N ASN A 10 47.60 -41.24 -8.30
CA ASN A 10 46.28 -41.90 -8.38
C ASN A 10 45.57 -41.94 -7.02
N LYS A 11 46.32 -42.20 -5.93
CA LYS A 11 45.79 -42.14 -4.56
C LYS A 11 45.34 -40.72 -4.19
N LEU A 12 46.11 -39.70 -4.57
CA LEU A 12 45.76 -38.30 -4.34
C LEU A 12 44.48 -37.88 -5.10
N VAL A 13 44.35 -38.32 -6.37
CA VAL A 13 43.17 -38.03 -7.20
C VAL A 13 41.92 -38.72 -6.64
N ARG A 14 42.04 -39.99 -6.20
CA ARG A 14 40.93 -40.71 -5.53
C ARG A 14 40.51 -40.03 -4.23
N MET A 15 41.47 -39.58 -3.41
CA MET A 15 41.20 -38.88 -2.16
C MET A 15 40.53 -37.51 -2.41
N LYS A 16 41.00 -36.75 -3.40
CA LYS A 16 40.36 -35.49 -3.80
C LYS A 16 38.92 -35.69 -4.31
N LYS A 17 38.68 -36.74 -5.11
CA LYS A 17 37.32 -37.10 -5.54
C LYS A 17 36.44 -37.48 -4.35
N ALA A 18 36.93 -38.31 -3.43
CA ALA A 18 36.19 -38.71 -2.23
C ALA A 18 35.83 -37.51 -1.33
N ILE A 19 36.77 -36.59 -1.12
CA ILE A 19 36.53 -35.34 -0.38
C ILE A 19 35.46 -34.50 -1.08
N PHE A 20 35.58 -34.29 -2.40
CA PHE A 20 34.61 -33.50 -3.16
C PHE A 20 33.20 -34.09 -3.13
N THR A 21 33.07 -35.41 -3.30
CA THR A 21 31.78 -36.11 -3.19
C THR A 21 31.21 -35.99 -1.77
N LEU A 22 32.05 -36.09 -0.73
CA LEU A 22 31.63 -35.93 0.66
C LEU A 22 31.16 -34.49 0.94
N THR A 23 31.83 -33.47 0.38
CA THR A 23 31.41 -32.07 0.50
C THR A 23 30.07 -31.81 -0.18
N ILE A 24 29.82 -32.40 -1.36
CA ILE A 24 28.52 -32.31 -2.04
C ILE A 24 27.43 -33.00 -1.21
N LEU A 25 27.67 -34.21 -0.71
CA LEU A 25 26.69 -34.90 0.15
C LEU A 25 26.39 -34.10 1.42
N PHE A 26 27.40 -33.53 2.08
CA PHE A 26 27.20 -32.72 3.29
C PHE A 26 26.40 -31.45 3.01
N SER A 27 26.73 -30.72 1.94
CA SER A 27 25.99 -29.50 1.58
C SER A 27 24.55 -29.78 1.14
N VAL A 28 24.29 -30.93 0.51
CA VAL A 28 22.93 -31.40 0.22
C VAL A 28 22.17 -31.76 1.51
N LEU A 29 22.81 -32.50 2.43
CA LEU A 29 22.20 -32.89 3.71
C LEU A 29 21.91 -31.68 4.62
N GLU A 30 22.82 -30.71 4.71
CA GLU A 30 22.60 -29.46 5.46
C GLU A 30 21.45 -28.64 4.86
N GLY A 31 21.34 -28.59 3.52
CA GLY A 31 20.21 -27.96 2.83
C GLY A 31 18.87 -28.63 3.14
N PHE A 32 18.81 -29.97 3.16
CA PHE A 32 17.61 -30.73 3.52
C PHE A 32 17.26 -30.61 5.02
N ALA A 33 18.26 -30.61 5.91
CA ALA A 33 18.06 -30.46 7.35
C ALA A 33 17.57 -29.05 7.72
N GLN A 34 18.06 -28.01 7.04
CA GLN A 34 17.58 -26.64 7.24
C GLN A 34 16.13 -26.47 6.75
N PHE A 35 15.77 -27.10 5.63
CA PHE A 35 14.43 -27.05 5.05
C PHE A 35 13.39 -27.82 5.89
N SER A 36 13.71 -29.05 6.31
CA SER A 36 12.82 -29.87 7.16
C SER A 36 12.57 -29.21 8.52
N ASN A 37 13.55 -28.49 9.06
CA ASN A 37 13.41 -27.72 10.28
C ASN A 37 12.41 -26.56 10.13
N ILE A 38 12.36 -25.91 8.95
CA ILE A 38 11.43 -24.80 8.68
C ILE A 38 10.00 -25.32 8.53
N GLU A 39 9.76 -26.38 7.78
CA GLU A 39 8.43 -26.97 7.66
C GLU A 39 7.88 -27.43 9.02
N ASN A 40 8.71 -28.09 9.84
CA ASN A 40 8.32 -28.48 11.20
C ASN A 40 8.03 -27.26 12.08
N THR A 41 8.85 -26.21 11.99
CA THR A 41 8.61 -24.95 12.72
C THR A 41 7.26 -24.34 12.33
N ILE A 42 6.96 -24.23 11.03
CA ILE A 42 5.69 -23.67 10.53
C ILE A 42 4.51 -24.54 10.99
N LYS A 43 4.66 -25.86 10.90
CA LYS A 43 3.64 -26.81 11.29
C LYS A 43 3.31 -26.71 12.78
N ASP A 44 4.32 -26.68 13.65
CA ASP A 44 4.13 -26.79 15.10
C ASP A 44 3.85 -25.43 15.78
N GLU A 45 4.51 -24.36 15.32
CA GLU A 45 4.43 -23.03 15.96
C GLU A 45 3.40 -22.09 15.31
N ILE A 46 2.97 -22.37 14.07
CA ILE A 46 1.93 -21.57 13.39
C ILE A 46 0.71 -22.42 13.06
N VAL A 47 0.79 -23.30 12.07
CA VAL A 47 -0.36 -24.03 11.50
C VAL A 47 -1.11 -24.81 12.58
N GLY A 48 -0.41 -25.59 13.40
CA GLY A 48 -1.00 -26.38 14.47
C GLY A 48 -1.67 -25.55 15.57
N LYS A 49 -1.24 -24.29 15.76
CA LYS A 49 -1.81 -23.36 16.74
C LYS A 49 -3.04 -22.62 16.21
N ILE A 50 -3.02 -22.24 14.94
CA ILE A 50 -4.14 -21.52 14.31
C ILE A 50 -5.25 -22.46 13.82
N LYS A 51 -4.99 -23.77 13.77
CA LYS A 51 -5.97 -24.78 13.37
C LYS A 51 -7.15 -24.79 14.34
N GLY A 52 -8.31 -24.35 13.86
CA GLY A 52 -9.54 -24.20 14.67
C GLY A 52 -9.98 -22.74 14.84
N TYR A 53 -9.14 -21.77 14.47
CA TYR A 53 -9.48 -20.35 14.47
C TYR A 53 -9.86 -19.88 13.08
N ASN A 54 -10.91 -19.06 12.96
CA ASN A 54 -11.27 -18.48 11.68
C ASN A 54 -10.12 -17.60 11.14
N PRO A 55 -9.53 -17.88 9.96
CA PRO A 55 -8.35 -17.14 9.48
C PRO A 55 -8.56 -15.62 9.35
N ILE A 56 -9.79 -15.17 9.09
CA ILE A 56 -10.11 -13.73 8.99
C ILE A 56 -10.21 -13.02 10.34
N ASN A 57 -10.16 -13.77 11.45
CA ASN A 57 -10.10 -13.22 12.80
C ASN A 57 -8.65 -13.11 13.30
N LEU A 58 -7.68 -13.64 12.56
CA LEU A 58 -6.29 -13.65 12.98
C LEU A 58 -5.59 -12.36 12.52
N VAL A 59 -5.09 -11.59 13.48
CA VAL A 59 -4.39 -10.32 13.25
C VAL A 59 -2.98 -10.36 13.84
N PRO A 60 -2.03 -9.61 13.26
CA PRO A 60 -0.66 -9.59 13.73
C PRO A 60 -0.52 -8.81 15.04
N TYR A 61 0.38 -9.28 15.90
CA TYR A 61 0.85 -8.55 17.08
C TYR A 61 2.37 -8.66 17.20
N SER A 62 3.00 -7.70 17.88
CA SER A 62 4.43 -7.77 18.20
C SER A 62 4.75 -7.16 19.56
N LEU A 63 5.80 -7.69 20.21
CA LEU A 63 6.34 -7.20 21.47
C LEU A 63 7.56 -6.29 21.29
N ASN A 64 8.10 -6.21 20.07
CA ASN A 64 9.34 -5.51 19.75
C ASN A 64 9.34 -4.79 18.39
N GLY A 65 8.29 -4.96 17.57
CA GLY A 65 8.17 -4.41 16.22
C GLY A 65 9.02 -5.11 15.16
N LYS A 66 9.70 -6.22 15.51
CA LYS A 66 10.62 -6.97 14.63
C LYS A 66 10.06 -8.33 14.28
N ASP A 67 9.56 -9.04 15.28
CA ASP A 67 9.01 -10.38 15.12
C ASP A 67 7.50 -10.32 15.40
N TRP A 68 6.72 -11.00 14.56
CA TRP A 68 5.27 -10.91 14.55
C TRP A 68 4.63 -12.27 14.78
N GLY A 69 3.62 -12.28 15.64
CA GLY A 69 2.76 -13.43 15.91
C GLY A 69 1.32 -13.11 15.52
N LEU A 70 0.44 -14.10 15.66
CA LEU A 70 -0.98 -13.96 15.39
C LEU A 70 -1.77 -14.03 16.69
N MET A 71 -2.76 -13.17 16.83
CA MET A 71 -3.77 -13.23 17.88
C MET A 71 -5.17 -13.32 17.24
N ASP A 72 -6.12 -13.88 17.96
CA ASP A 72 -7.51 -13.93 17.53
C ASP A 72 -8.27 -12.71 18.06
N VAL A 73 -8.98 -11.98 17.20
CA VAL A 73 -9.70 -10.76 17.60
C VAL A 73 -10.94 -11.04 18.45
N VAL A 74 -11.51 -12.25 18.37
CA VAL A 74 -12.74 -12.62 19.09
C VAL A 74 -12.41 -13.03 20.52
N SER A 75 -11.48 -13.96 20.70
CA SER A 75 -11.02 -14.40 22.03
C SER A 75 -10.03 -13.43 22.68
N LYS A 76 -9.38 -12.56 21.87
CA LYS A 76 -8.27 -11.67 22.28
C LYS A 76 -7.03 -12.42 22.78
N GLU A 77 -6.89 -13.69 22.42
CA GLU A 77 -5.76 -14.52 22.83
C GLU A 77 -4.62 -14.48 21.81
N LYS A 78 -3.38 -14.54 22.31
CA LYS A 78 -2.19 -14.77 21.49
C LYS A 78 -2.16 -16.24 21.06
N ILE A 79 -2.25 -16.49 19.76
CA ILE A 79 -2.35 -17.85 19.22
C ILE A 79 -0.97 -18.41 18.90
N THR A 80 -0.10 -17.60 18.30
CA THR A 80 1.26 -18.02 17.91
C THR A 80 2.33 -17.20 18.61
N LYS A 81 3.55 -17.74 18.70
CA LYS A 81 4.73 -16.97 19.11
C LYS A 81 5.15 -16.00 17.99
N PRO A 82 5.75 -14.85 18.32
CA PRO A 82 6.25 -13.93 17.29
C PRO A 82 7.48 -14.50 16.58
N ILE A 83 7.31 -14.95 15.34
CA ILE A 83 8.39 -15.50 14.50
C ILE A 83 8.33 -15.02 13.04
N MET A 84 7.25 -14.34 12.63
CA MET A 84 7.13 -13.78 11.28
C MET A 84 7.92 -12.48 11.18
N GLU A 85 8.54 -12.20 10.04
CA GLU A 85 9.35 -10.99 9.84
C GLU A 85 8.51 -9.72 9.58
N SER A 86 7.19 -9.85 9.43
CA SER A 86 6.29 -8.75 9.07
C SER A 86 4.85 -8.97 9.58
N PRO A 87 4.05 -7.89 9.77
CA PRO A 87 2.69 -7.92 10.30
C PRO A 87 1.65 -8.36 9.25
N ASN A 88 1.72 -9.62 8.83
CA ASN A 88 0.92 -10.10 7.70
C ASN A 88 -0.41 -10.69 8.17
N THR A 89 -1.40 -10.63 7.28
CA THR A 89 -2.79 -11.03 7.52
C THR A 89 -3.26 -11.99 6.43
N PHE A 90 -4.38 -12.70 6.68
CA PHE A 90 -5.00 -13.57 5.68
C PHE A 90 -5.74 -12.76 4.61
N GLN A 91 -5.28 -12.78 3.35
CA GLN A 91 -5.92 -12.03 2.24
C GLN A 91 -5.69 -12.65 0.83
N PRO A 92 -6.34 -13.76 0.45
CA PRO A 92 -7.07 -14.71 1.29
C PRO A 92 -6.15 -15.70 2.03
N HIS A 93 -4.87 -15.71 1.69
CA HIS A 93 -3.84 -16.56 2.28
C HIS A 93 -2.94 -15.72 3.16
N LEU A 94 -2.30 -16.35 4.14
CA LEU A 94 -1.26 -15.71 4.92
C LEU A 94 0.08 -15.99 4.27
N GLU A 95 0.64 -14.97 3.63
CA GLU A 95 1.98 -15.02 3.05
C GLU A 95 2.95 -14.27 3.96
N PHE A 96 4.14 -14.82 4.26
CA PHE A 96 5.17 -14.11 5.03
C PHE A 96 6.56 -14.70 4.78
N SER A 97 7.60 -14.00 5.24
CA SER A 97 8.98 -14.46 5.22
C SER A 97 9.39 -15.10 6.54
N LEU A 98 10.15 -16.18 6.45
CA LEU A 98 10.82 -16.81 7.59
C LEU A 98 12.19 -17.36 7.16
N LYS A 99 13.28 -16.81 7.69
CA LYS A 99 14.64 -17.33 7.48
C LYS A 99 14.98 -17.55 5.99
N ASN A 100 14.74 -16.53 5.16
CA ASN A 100 14.91 -16.56 3.69
C ASN A 100 13.98 -17.53 2.94
N HIS A 101 12.86 -17.94 3.54
CA HIS A 101 11.83 -18.72 2.87
C HIS A 101 10.54 -17.92 2.82
N LYS A 102 9.87 -17.97 1.67
CA LYS A 102 8.51 -17.50 1.52
C LYS A 102 7.59 -18.63 1.97
N VAL A 103 6.70 -18.31 2.90
CA VAL A 103 5.70 -19.22 3.45
C VAL A 103 4.33 -18.73 3.00
N ILE A 104 3.50 -19.64 2.49
CA ILE A 104 2.09 -19.37 2.20
C ILE A 104 1.26 -20.36 2.99
N ILE A 105 0.35 -19.87 3.83
CA ILE A 105 -0.63 -20.68 4.55
C ILE A 105 -2.01 -20.41 3.94
N TYR A 106 -2.63 -21.49 3.46
CA TYR A 106 -3.95 -21.46 2.86
C TYR A 106 -5.04 -21.53 3.93
N LYS A 107 -6.30 -21.23 3.55
CA LYS A 107 -7.42 -21.18 4.51
C LYS A 107 -7.79 -22.53 5.10
N ASP A 108 -7.46 -23.61 4.40
CA ASP A 108 -7.61 -24.99 4.87
C ASP A 108 -6.42 -25.44 5.73
N TYR A 109 -5.52 -24.52 6.08
CA TYR A 109 -4.30 -24.72 6.86
C TYR A 109 -3.28 -25.66 6.22
N THR A 110 -3.43 -25.97 4.93
CA THR A 110 -2.29 -26.44 4.14
C THR A 110 -1.30 -25.29 3.97
N PHE A 111 -0.04 -25.60 3.69
CA PHE A 111 0.98 -24.58 3.50
C PHE A 111 2.00 -25.00 2.45
N SER A 112 2.66 -24.01 1.85
CA SER A 112 3.82 -24.21 1.00
C SER A 112 5.00 -23.38 1.51
N VAL A 113 6.20 -23.93 1.32
CA VAL A 113 7.46 -23.27 1.67
C VAL A 113 8.34 -23.24 0.44
N GLU A 114 8.75 -22.05 0.04
CA GLU A 114 9.64 -21.84 -1.09
C GLU A 114 10.89 -21.08 -0.65
N LYS A 115 12.05 -21.55 -1.08
CA LYS A 115 13.30 -20.81 -0.86
C LYS A 115 13.23 -19.49 -1.62
N ALA A 116 13.39 -18.37 -0.93
CA ALA A 116 13.32 -17.07 -1.56
C ALA A 116 14.47 -16.93 -2.58
N LYS A 117 14.14 -16.76 -3.87
CA LYS A 117 15.14 -16.68 -4.96
C LYS A 117 15.99 -15.40 -4.92
N LYS A 118 15.61 -14.42 -4.08
CA LYS A 118 16.28 -13.19 -3.64
C LYS A 118 15.61 -12.73 -2.35
N LYS A 119 16.18 -11.74 -1.64
CA LYS A 119 15.60 -11.06 -0.46
C LYS A 119 14.32 -10.29 -0.85
N ASN A 120 13.30 -11.01 -1.30
CA ASN A 120 12.01 -10.48 -1.63
C ASN A 120 11.21 -10.57 -0.33
N ASN A 121 10.91 -9.43 0.28
CA ASN A 121 9.91 -9.35 1.34
C ASN A 121 8.58 -9.85 0.77
N PRO A 122 8.09 -11.04 1.15
CA PRO A 122 6.79 -11.53 0.74
C PRO A 122 5.79 -10.67 1.48
N THR A 123 5.00 -9.94 0.71
CA THR A 123 4.06 -8.89 1.14
C THR A 123 4.73 -7.54 1.38
N ARG A 124 4.64 -6.68 0.36
CA ARG A 124 4.56 -5.23 0.59
C ARG A 124 3.42 -5.02 1.58
N ILE A 125 3.74 -4.74 2.84
CA ILE A 125 2.97 -3.73 3.58
C ILE A 125 2.90 -2.57 2.59
N LEU A 126 1.72 -2.05 2.28
CA LEU A 126 1.47 -1.02 1.28
C LEU A 126 2.22 0.33 1.55
N SER A 127 3.30 0.31 2.34
CA SER A 127 4.29 1.38 2.50
C SER A 127 5.30 1.54 1.34
N GLU A 128 5.18 0.79 0.24
CA GLU A 128 6.04 1.04 -0.91
C GLU A 128 5.37 2.01 -1.89
N THR A 129 5.81 3.26 -1.79
CA THR A 129 5.62 4.38 -2.73
C THR A 129 5.45 3.92 -4.18
N TYR A 130 4.22 4.02 -4.69
CA TYR A 130 3.97 4.08 -6.11
C TYR A 130 4.23 5.52 -6.57
N THR A 131 5.28 5.69 -7.36
CA THR A 131 5.32 6.85 -8.26
C THR A 131 4.14 6.71 -9.22
N SER A 132 3.42 7.80 -9.51
CA SER A 132 2.20 7.96 -10.33
C SER A 132 2.23 7.40 -11.78
N ARG A 133 3.00 6.36 -12.06
CA ARG A 133 3.42 5.92 -13.39
C ARG A 133 2.51 4.92 -14.08
N ASP A 134 1.60 4.23 -13.38
CA ASP A 134 0.99 3.02 -13.95
C ASP A 134 -0.52 3.12 -14.28
N ILE A 135 -1.15 4.30 -14.21
CA ILE A 135 -2.62 4.41 -14.37
C ILE A 135 -3.05 5.46 -15.40
N LEU A 136 -2.38 5.55 -16.55
CA LEU A 136 -2.99 6.15 -17.74
C LEU A 136 -3.29 5.04 -18.76
N PRO A 137 -4.56 4.59 -18.90
CA PRO A 137 -4.93 3.63 -19.94
C PRO A 137 -4.99 4.27 -21.34
N VAL A 138 -4.50 5.50 -21.47
CA VAL A 138 -4.31 6.16 -22.75
C VAL A 138 -2.86 6.58 -22.76
N SER A 139 -2.09 6.05 -23.71
CA SER A 139 -0.90 6.73 -24.18
C SER A 139 -1.34 8.10 -24.67
N VAL A 140 -1.42 9.07 -23.74
CA VAL A 140 -1.66 10.48 -24.04
C VAL A 140 -0.53 10.82 -25.00
N LYS A 141 -0.88 10.91 -26.29
CA LYS A 141 0.08 11.19 -27.34
C LYS A 141 0.77 12.48 -26.92
N GLN A 142 2.07 12.36 -26.68
CA GLN A 142 2.90 13.48 -26.25
C GLN A 142 2.70 14.65 -27.22
N HIS A 143 2.45 15.81 -26.64
CA HIS A 143 2.38 17.12 -27.27
C HIS A 143 1.07 17.47 -27.97
N ILE A 144 0.13 17.93 -27.16
CA ILE A 144 -1.04 18.63 -27.64
C ILE A 144 -1.10 19.97 -26.93
N SER A 145 -0.99 21.04 -27.70
CA SER A 145 -0.80 22.38 -27.14
C SER A 145 -1.49 23.41 -28.02
N MET A 146 -2.26 24.29 -27.39
CA MET A 146 -3.01 25.34 -28.06
C MET A 146 -2.35 26.71 -27.85
N ASP A 147 -2.53 27.62 -28.80
CA ASP A 147 -1.97 28.99 -28.71
C ASP A 147 -2.81 29.91 -27.82
N SER A 148 -4.12 29.64 -27.71
CA SER A 148 -5.02 30.33 -26.79
C SER A 148 -4.81 29.86 -25.34
N LEU A 149 -5.32 30.65 -24.39
CA LEU A 149 -5.36 30.27 -22.98
C LEU A 149 -6.40 29.16 -22.76
N GLY A 150 -6.21 28.39 -21.68
CA GLY A 150 -7.14 27.36 -21.25
C GLY A 150 -6.78 25.94 -21.71
N PHE A 151 -7.80 25.10 -21.81
CA PHE A 151 -7.67 23.68 -22.10
C PHE A 151 -8.95 23.09 -22.73
N LYS A 152 -8.81 21.97 -23.42
CA LYS A 152 -9.91 21.19 -24.00
C LYS A 152 -10.07 19.86 -23.27
N VAL A 153 -11.32 19.40 -23.21
CA VAL A 153 -11.71 18.17 -22.53
C VAL A 153 -12.40 17.25 -23.53
N GLU A 154 -12.03 15.97 -23.53
CA GLU A 154 -12.76 14.92 -24.24
C GLU A 154 -13.24 13.83 -23.27
N LEU A 155 -14.35 13.19 -23.62
CA LEU A 155 -14.87 12.04 -22.89
C LEU A 155 -14.23 10.76 -23.44
N SER A 156 -13.32 10.17 -22.67
CA SER A 156 -12.75 8.86 -22.93
C SER A 156 -13.69 7.76 -22.45
N GLY A 157 -13.96 6.78 -23.32
CA GLY A 157 -14.73 5.57 -22.98
C GLY A 157 -16.16 5.83 -22.47
N GLY A 158 -16.75 6.99 -22.78
CA GLY A 158 -18.12 7.36 -22.45
C GLY A 158 -18.37 7.80 -20.99
N ALA A 159 -17.35 7.90 -20.14
CA ALA A 159 -17.53 8.26 -18.73
C ALA A 159 -16.39 9.03 -18.06
N LEU A 160 -15.18 9.05 -18.64
CA LEU A 160 -14.04 9.75 -18.04
C LEU A 160 -13.69 10.99 -18.86
N ALA A 161 -13.80 12.17 -18.26
CA ALA A 161 -13.28 13.39 -18.86
C ALA A 161 -11.74 13.42 -18.74
N ILE A 162 -11.04 13.74 -19.82
CA ILE A 162 -9.59 13.93 -19.84
C ILE A 162 -9.25 15.24 -20.53
N ILE A 163 -8.22 15.93 -20.05
CA ILE A 163 -7.66 17.07 -20.79
C ILE A 163 -6.90 16.52 -21.99
N THR A 164 -7.26 16.99 -23.18
CA THR A 164 -6.62 16.57 -24.43
C THR A 164 -5.71 17.64 -25.00
N GLU A 165 -5.96 18.92 -24.72
CA GLU A 165 -5.09 20.03 -25.13
C GLU A 165 -5.03 21.07 -24.01
N TYR A 166 -3.90 21.78 -23.87
CA TYR A 166 -3.81 22.94 -22.99
C TYR A 166 -2.84 24.00 -23.55
N SER A 167 -2.93 25.22 -23.03
CA SER A 167 -2.13 26.35 -23.55
C SER A 167 -0.62 26.08 -23.50
N LYS A 168 0.09 26.32 -24.60
CA LYS A 168 1.58 26.27 -24.65
C LYS A 168 2.22 27.14 -23.57
N LYS A 169 1.54 28.22 -23.16
CA LYS A 169 2.01 29.16 -22.12
C LYS A 169 2.12 28.51 -20.74
N TYR A 170 1.42 27.40 -20.51
CA TYR A 170 1.47 26.67 -19.24
C TYR A 170 2.63 25.66 -19.20
N LYS A 171 3.23 25.32 -20.35
CA LYS A 171 4.30 24.32 -20.45
C LYS A 171 5.61 24.87 -19.86
N ARG A 172 5.96 24.40 -18.66
CA ARG A 172 7.21 24.71 -17.94
C ARG A 172 8.11 23.49 -17.78
N HIS A 173 7.50 22.33 -17.57
CA HIS A 173 8.16 21.05 -17.36
C HIS A 173 7.90 20.09 -18.52
N GLN A 174 8.83 19.15 -18.72
CA GLN A 174 8.74 18.16 -19.80
C GLN A 174 7.46 17.33 -19.72
N ARG A 175 7.05 16.96 -18.51
CA ARG A 175 5.86 16.14 -18.25
C ARG A 175 4.63 17.03 -18.14
N ASP A 176 3.51 16.63 -18.73
CA ASP A 176 2.29 17.45 -18.75
C ASP A 176 1.68 17.57 -17.36
N GLU A 177 1.72 16.47 -16.58
CA GLU A 177 1.22 16.42 -15.20
C GLU A 177 1.99 17.31 -14.21
N ASP A 178 3.20 17.74 -14.56
CA ASP A 178 3.96 18.69 -13.75
C ASP A 178 3.51 20.15 -14.01
N ASN A 179 2.69 20.38 -15.04
CA ASN A 179 2.20 21.71 -15.42
C ASN A 179 0.72 21.89 -15.13
N ILE A 180 -0.08 20.85 -15.34
CA ILE A 180 -1.54 20.89 -15.23
C ILE A 180 -2.09 19.52 -14.85
N ASP A 181 -3.08 19.49 -13.97
CA ASP A 181 -3.78 18.25 -13.63
C ASP A 181 -4.57 17.75 -14.85
N MET A 182 -4.18 16.59 -15.39
CA MET A 182 -4.73 16.07 -16.65
C MET A 182 -6.15 15.52 -16.54
N ILE A 183 -6.65 15.31 -15.32
CA ILE A 183 -8.02 14.91 -15.05
C ILE A 183 -8.79 16.15 -14.61
N PRO A 184 -9.69 16.67 -15.46
CA PRO A 184 -10.47 17.85 -15.13
C PRO A 184 -11.54 17.54 -14.08
N ILE A 185 -11.96 18.57 -13.38
CA ILE A 185 -12.98 18.54 -12.34
C ILE A 185 -14.28 19.06 -12.93
N PRO A 186 -15.34 18.23 -13.04
CA PRO A 186 -16.64 18.70 -13.47
C PRO A 186 -17.27 19.56 -12.37
N HIS A 187 -17.83 20.72 -12.73
CA HIS A 187 -18.63 21.54 -11.82
C HIS A 187 -19.66 22.37 -12.62
N GLY A 188 -20.94 22.10 -12.38
CA GLY A 188 -22.02 22.61 -13.23
C GLY A 188 -21.88 22.12 -14.67
N ASN A 189 -21.92 23.04 -15.63
CA ASN A 189 -21.75 22.75 -17.07
C ASN A 189 -20.31 22.97 -17.57
N LEU A 190 -19.36 23.18 -16.67
CA LEU A 190 -17.98 23.52 -17.00
C LEU A 190 -17.00 22.50 -16.40
N TYR A 191 -15.79 22.48 -16.97
CA TYR A 191 -14.65 21.77 -16.42
C TYR A 191 -13.62 22.76 -15.87
N TYR A 192 -13.01 22.37 -14.76
CA TYR A 192 -11.91 23.09 -14.13
C TYR A 192 -10.69 22.19 -14.01
N THR A 193 -9.52 22.78 -13.79
CA THR A 193 -8.32 22.00 -13.46
C THR A 193 -7.34 22.82 -12.63
N VAL A 194 -6.38 22.15 -12.00
CA VAL A 194 -5.28 22.77 -11.29
C VAL A 194 -4.14 23.04 -12.28
N LEU A 195 -3.73 24.30 -12.36
CA LEU A 195 -2.54 24.75 -13.08
C LEU A 195 -1.40 24.95 -12.07
N HIS A 196 -0.28 24.27 -12.32
CA HIS A 196 0.92 24.35 -11.51
C HIS A 196 1.80 25.51 -11.97
N GLN A 197 1.89 26.56 -11.15
CA GLN A 197 2.78 27.69 -11.37
C GLN A 197 3.97 27.60 -10.39
N GLU A 198 5.01 28.37 -10.67
CA GLU A 198 6.29 28.31 -9.92
C GLU A 198 6.14 28.51 -8.41
N ASN A 199 5.24 29.39 -7.98
CA ASN A 199 5.09 29.76 -6.57
C ASN A 199 3.70 29.44 -5.99
N LYS A 200 2.78 28.93 -6.81
CA LYS A 200 1.39 28.70 -6.43
C LYS A 200 0.71 27.76 -7.41
N ASP A 201 -0.29 27.05 -6.93
CA ASP A 201 -1.26 26.36 -7.74
C ASP A 201 -2.54 27.19 -7.84
N VAL A 202 -3.15 27.22 -9.02
CA VAL A 202 -4.41 27.94 -9.26
C VAL A 202 -5.41 27.02 -9.94
N VAL A 203 -6.69 27.18 -9.61
CA VAL A 203 -7.76 26.51 -10.36
C VAL A 203 -8.17 27.40 -11.52
N ILE A 204 -8.20 26.86 -12.74
CA ILE A 204 -8.60 27.59 -13.95
C ILE A 204 -9.81 26.91 -14.63
N ASP A 205 -10.62 27.70 -15.31
CA ASP A 205 -11.66 27.21 -16.22
C ASP A 205 -11.08 26.81 -17.60
N GLN A 206 -11.93 26.27 -18.48
CA GLN A 206 -11.54 25.84 -19.83
C GLN A 206 -11.00 26.98 -20.72
N ASN A 207 -11.29 28.25 -20.41
CA ASN A 207 -10.76 29.41 -21.12
C ASN A 207 -9.46 29.95 -20.49
N GLY A 208 -9.00 29.35 -19.40
CA GLY A 208 -7.79 29.74 -18.68
C GLY A 208 -8.01 30.88 -17.68
N LYS A 209 -9.26 31.20 -17.33
CA LYS A 209 -9.56 32.18 -16.29
C LYS A 209 -9.35 31.54 -14.92
N GLU A 210 -8.52 32.16 -14.08
CA GLU A 210 -8.36 31.75 -12.68
C GLU A 210 -9.69 31.90 -11.92
N LEU A 211 -10.04 30.88 -11.14
CA LEU A 211 -11.18 30.91 -10.24
C LEU A 211 -10.79 31.68 -8.98
N GLU A 212 -11.52 32.77 -8.71
CA GLU A 212 -11.24 33.65 -7.58
C GLU A 212 -11.31 32.89 -6.24
N GLY A 213 -10.31 33.10 -5.38
CA GLY A 213 -10.21 32.41 -4.09
C GLY A 213 -9.62 30.99 -4.17
N PHE A 214 -9.35 30.46 -5.37
CA PHE A 214 -8.75 29.14 -5.55
C PHE A 214 -7.28 29.24 -5.98
N SER A 215 -6.49 29.88 -5.12
CA SER A 215 -5.04 29.94 -5.24
C SER A 215 -4.40 29.45 -3.95
N PHE A 216 -3.50 28.48 -4.10
CA PHE A 216 -2.92 27.75 -2.98
C PHE A 216 -1.41 27.63 -3.16
N LYS A 217 -0.69 27.40 -2.05
CA LYS A 217 0.72 27.04 -2.11
C LYS A 217 0.90 25.69 -2.82
N ARG A 218 -0.03 24.76 -2.57
CA ARG A 218 -0.15 23.50 -3.30
C ARG A 218 -1.62 23.11 -3.44
N ALA A 219 -2.03 22.64 -4.59
CA ALA A 219 -3.32 22.04 -4.84
C ALA A 219 -3.12 20.79 -5.69
N LYS A 220 -3.88 19.73 -5.39
CA LYS A 220 -3.88 18.52 -6.20
C LYS A 220 -5.29 17.97 -6.33
N ASN A 221 -5.66 17.63 -7.55
CA ASN A 221 -6.87 16.89 -7.80
C ASN A 221 -6.70 15.43 -7.34
N LYS A 222 -7.50 15.03 -6.36
CA LYS A 222 -7.52 13.67 -5.78
C LYS A 222 -7.94 12.60 -6.79
N THR A 223 -8.50 12.96 -7.95
CA THR A 223 -8.88 11.99 -9.00
C THR A 223 -7.69 11.20 -9.55
N PHE A 224 -6.44 11.58 -9.23
CA PHE A 224 -5.24 10.91 -9.73
C PHE A 224 -5.01 9.46 -9.24
N PHE A 225 -5.70 8.97 -8.20
CA PHE A 225 -5.43 7.61 -7.67
C PHE A 225 -6.58 6.61 -7.78
N HIS A 226 -7.72 6.96 -8.37
CA HIS A 226 -8.80 6.00 -8.55
C HIS A 226 -9.57 6.22 -9.85
N GLN A 227 -9.00 5.81 -10.98
CA GLN A 227 -9.80 5.57 -12.20
C GLN A 227 -10.84 4.44 -12.06
N LYS A 228 -11.06 3.90 -10.85
CA LYS A 228 -12.08 2.86 -10.59
C LYS A 228 -12.85 3.07 -9.29
N VAL A 229 -13.08 4.31 -8.90
CA VAL A 229 -14.16 4.66 -7.97
C VAL A 229 -15.43 4.99 -8.78
N LYS A 230 -15.73 4.12 -9.76
CA LYS A 230 -16.90 4.22 -10.66
C LYS A 230 -18.24 4.08 -9.92
N PHE A 231 -18.22 3.77 -8.62
CA PHE A 231 -19.41 3.59 -7.79
C PHE A 231 -19.62 4.70 -6.74
N TRP A 232 -18.64 5.55 -6.44
CA TRP A 232 -18.79 6.62 -5.43
C TRP A 232 -19.11 7.99 -6.05
N GLU A 233 -18.58 8.27 -7.25
CA GLU A 233 -18.83 9.50 -8.00
C GLU A 233 -20.27 9.57 -8.54
N LEU A 234 -21.00 8.44 -8.56
CA LEU A 234 -22.42 8.42 -8.94
C LEU A 234 -23.36 8.97 -7.86
N GLU A 235 -22.90 9.10 -6.61
CA GLU A 235 -23.73 9.59 -5.48
C GLU A 235 -23.24 10.92 -4.87
N HIS A 236 -22.11 11.48 -5.35
CA HIS A 236 -21.52 12.71 -4.80
C HIS A 236 -21.24 13.73 -5.91
N PRO A 237 -21.98 14.86 -5.97
CA PRO A 237 -21.97 15.78 -7.11
C PRO A 237 -20.72 16.69 -7.20
N GLU A 238 -19.82 16.68 -6.21
CA GLU A 238 -18.65 17.55 -6.17
C GLU A 238 -17.36 16.81 -5.77
N THR A 239 -16.31 17.04 -6.56
CA THR A 239 -14.95 16.54 -6.31
C THR A 239 -14.23 17.40 -5.26
N PHE A 240 -13.53 16.75 -4.33
CA PHE A 240 -12.64 17.43 -3.38
C PHE A 240 -11.23 17.55 -3.92
N LEU A 241 -10.69 18.76 -3.82
CA LEU A 241 -9.29 19.10 -4.01
C LEU A 241 -8.55 19.02 -2.69
N TYR A 242 -7.39 18.36 -2.67
CA TYR A 242 -6.44 18.59 -1.58
C TYR A 242 -5.76 19.93 -1.80
N VAL A 243 -5.62 20.70 -0.72
CA VAL A 243 -4.97 22.01 -0.75
C VAL A 243 -4.06 22.21 0.46
N GLU A 244 -2.97 22.93 0.25
CA GLU A 244 -2.13 23.54 1.25
C GLU A 244 -2.11 25.05 0.98
N ASP A 245 -2.58 25.85 1.94
CA ASP A 245 -2.57 27.31 1.80
C ASP A 245 -1.19 27.91 2.11
N PHE A 246 -1.07 29.23 1.96
CA PHE A 246 0.18 29.96 2.22
C PHE A 246 0.56 30.02 3.70
N ASP A 247 -0.37 29.70 4.62
CA ASP A 247 -0.13 29.53 6.05
C ASP A 247 0.26 28.08 6.41
N ASN A 248 0.42 27.20 5.42
CA ASN A 248 0.69 25.76 5.56
C ASN A 248 -0.47 24.96 6.17
N LYS A 249 -1.70 25.48 6.16
CA LYS A 249 -2.89 24.72 6.54
C LYS A 249 -3.28 23.81 5.39
N LYS A 250 -3.43 22.52 5.70
CA LYS A 250 -3.79 21.48 4.75
C LYS A 250 -5.24 21.09 4.90
N GLY A 251 -5.92 20.76 3.82
CA GLY A 251 -7.33 20.39 3.88
C GLY A 251 -7.88 19.89 2.57
N LEU A 252 -9.19 19.62 2.58
CA LEU A 252 -9.97 19.36 1.39
C LEU A 252 -10.92 20.53 1.12
N ILE A 253 -11.07 20.91 -0.15
CA ILE A 253 -12.01 21.93 -0.60
C ILE A 253 -12.76 21.50 -1.86
N THR A 254 -14.05 21.80 -1.97
CA THR A 254 -14.79 21.65 -3.24
C THR A 254 -14.77 22.96 -4.04
N LEU A 255 -15.14 22.90 -5.32
CA LEU A 255 -15.26 24.12 -6.14
C LEU A 255 -16.39 25.06 -5.69
N SER A 256 -17.37 24.58 -4.92
CA SER A 256 -18.36 25.43 -4.24
C SER A 256 -17.84 26.10 -2.96
N GLY A 257 -16.60 25.79 -2.55
CA GLY A 257 -15.97 26.37 -1.36
C GLY A 257 -16.24 25.61 -0.06
N GLN A 258 -16.86 24.41 -0.11
CA GLN A 258 -17.00 23.57 1.08
C GLN A 258 -15.61 23.13 1.55
N LYS A 259 -15.28 23.42 2.81
CA LYS A 259 -14.02 23.00 3.44
C LYS A 259 -14.24 21.80 4.35
N VAL A 260 -13.32 20.85 4.29
CA VAL A 260 -13.31 19.61 5.07
C VAL A 260 -11.91 19.38 5.61
N LEU A 261 -11.79 19.13 6.91
CA LEU A 261 -10.51 18.87 7.60
C LEU A 261 -9.44 19.96 7.36
N PHE A 262 -9.87 21.19 7.09
CA PHE A 262 -8.99 22.28 6.70
C PHE A 262 -8.23 22.84 7.91
N GLY A 263 -6.91 22.75 7.87
CA GLY A 263 -6.03 23.02 9.00
C GLY A 263 -5.89 21.84 9.97
N GLU A 264 -6.55 20.71 9.70
CA GLU A 264 -6.52 19.53 10.58
C GLU A 264 -5.64 18.41 10.04
N LEU A 265 -5.50 18.30 8.72
CA LEU A 265 -4.68 17.25 8.10
C LEU A 265 -3.20 17.43 8.47
N LEU A 266 -2.58 16.34 8.94
CA LEU A 266 -1.17 16.31 9.33
C LEU A 266 -0.26 16.21 8.10
N SER A 267 -0.68 15.38 7.15
CA SER A 267 0.08 15.02 5.96
C SER A 267 -0.80 15.04 4.73
N GLU A 268 -0.14 15.20 3.58
CA GLU A 268 -0.79 15.01 2.30
C GLU A 268 -1.38 13.59 2.21
N PRO A 269 -2.64 13.41 1.77
CA PRO A 269 -3.36 12.15 1.91
C PRO A 269 -2.99 11.07 0.88
N PHE A 270 -1.81 11.15 0.27
CA PHE A 270 -1.44 10.37 -0.92
C PHE A 270 -0.27 9.42 -0.67
N TYR A 271 -0.39 8.62 0.39
CA TYR A 271 0.35 7.36 0.47
C TYR A 271 -0.60 6.25 -0.01
N ASP A 272 -0.10 5.34 -0.83
CA ASP A 272 -0.83 4.31 -1.61
C ASP A 272 -1.60 3.26 -0.78
N ASP A 273 -1.79 3.52 0.51
CA ASP A 273 -2.50 2.73 1.51
C ASP A 273 -4.01 3.02 1.55
N VAL A 274 -4.65 3.44 0.45
CA VAL A 274 -6.09 3.78 0.44
C VAL A 274 -6.94 2.50 0.35
N LEU A 275 -6.87 1.68 1.38
CA LEU A 275 -7.75 0.54 1.53
C LEU A 275 -9.14 1.04 1.94
N PHE A 276 -10.13 0.93 1.05
CA PHE A 276 -11.52 1.34 1.30
C PHE A 276 -11.69 2.78 1.82
N GLN A 277 -10.92 3.73 1.28
CA GLN A 277 -10.98 5.16 1.59
C GLN A 277 -10.42 5.59 2.96
N TYR A 278 -9.88 4.66 3.76
CA TYR A 278 -9.14 5.03 4.96
C TYR A 278 -7.75 5.55 4.59
N HIS A 279 -7.24 6.49 5.38
CA HIS A 279 -5.90 7.06 5.18
C HIS A 279 -5.19 7.35 6.49
N VAL A 280 -3.92 6.94 6.56
CA VAL A 280 -3.04 7.20 7.70
C VAL A 280 -2.50 8.63 7.63
N GLN A 281 -2.85 9.43 8.61
CA GLN A 281 -2.31 10.76 8.80
C GLN A 281 -1.23 10.70 9.88
N SER A 282 -0.04 11.24 9.60
CA SER A 282 1.00 11.32 10.62
C SER A 282 2.00 12.44 10.37
N ASP A 283 2.55 12.96 11.47
CA ASP A 283 3.75 13.79 11.45
C ASP A 283 4.80 13.21 12.42
N LYS A 284 5.67 14.04 13.01
CA LYS A 284 6.67 13.59 13.99
C LYS A 284 6.07 13.22 15.36
N GLU A 285 4.93 13.78 15.72
CA GLU A 285 4.34 13.71 17.06
C GLU A 285 2.97 13.05 17.09
N LEU A 286 2.14 13.33 16.08
CA LEU A 286 0.75 12.92 16.01
C LEU A 286 0.55 11.87 14.93
N SER A 287 -0.44 11.02 15.15
CA SER A 287 -1.01 10.20 14.09
C SER A 287 -2.52 10.01 14.27
N GLY A 288 -3.22 9.81 13.16
CA GLY A 288 -4.65 9.60 13.09
C GLY A 288 -5.06 8.81 11.84
N ILE A 289 -6.34 8.48 11.75
CA ILE A 289 -6.96 7.86 10.58
C ILE A 289 -8.11 8.74 10.11
N VAL A 290 -8.07 9.13 8.85
CA VAL A 290 -9.20 9.76 8.16
C VAL A 290 -9.95 8.69 7.37
N ASP A 291 -11.27 8.74 7.40
CA ASP A 291 -12.13 8.03 6.46
C ASP A 291 -12.66 9.04 5.44
N PHE A 292 -12.25 8.91 4.19
CA PHE A 292 -12.69 9.83 3.13
C PHE A 292 -14.12 9.59 2.65
N SER A 293 -14.72 8.45 2.97
CA SER A 293 -16.13 8.20 2.65
C SER A 293 -17.04 9.05 3.53
N THR A 294 -16.74 9.14 4.83
CA THR A 294 -17.44 9.99 5.80
C THR A 294 -16.83 11.38 5.94
N ARG A 295 -15.62 11.59 5.40
CA ARG A 295 -14.87 12.86 5.43
C ARG A 295 -14.50 13.29 6.85
N GLY A 296 -14.35 12.33 7.75
CA GLY A 296 -14.10 12.55 9.17
C GLY A 296 -12.93 11.76 9.70
N TRP A 297 -12.54 12.09 10.92
CA TRP A 297 -11.57 11.31 11.69
C TRP A 297 -12.23 10.07 12.27
N VAL A 298 -11.67 8.91 11.95
CA VAL A 298 -11.93 7.67 12.70
C VAL A 298 -11.11 7.67 13.97
N VAL A 299 -9.85 8.07 13.85
CA VAL A 299 -8.94 8.34 14.95
C VAL A 299 -8.41 9.74 14.77
N ALA A 300 -8.88 10.70 15.59
CA ALA A 300 -8.38 12.07 15.55
C ALA A 300 -6.87 12.12 15.86
N PRO A 301 -6.12 13.14 15.38
CA PRO A 301 -4.70 13.29 15.65
C PRO A 301 -4.37 13.17 17.13
N GLN A 302 -3.54 12.19 17.49
CA GLN A 302 -3.23 11.89 18.88
C GLN A 302 -1.81 11.32 19.05
N ARG A 303 -1.28 11.38 20.30
CA ARG A 303 0.07 10.92 20.68
C ARG A 303 0.12 9.52 21.31
N LYS A 304 -1.01 9.01 21.79
CA LYS A 304 -1.12 7.75 22.54
C LYS A 304 -0.67 6.54 21.71
N TYR A 305 -1.11 6.50 20.45
CA TYR A 305 -0.81 5.45 19.50
C TYR A 305 -0.03 6.03 18.33
N ARG A 306 1.06 5.37 17.92
CA ARG A 306 1.64 5.61 16.60
C ARG A 306 0.96 4.69 15.61
N ILE A 307 0.23 5.24 14.64
CA ILE A 307 -0.39 4.47 13.56
C ILE A 307 0.64 4.26 12.45
N HIS A 308 0.83 3.00 12.06
CA HIS A 308 1.85 2.59 11.10
C HIS A 308 1.27 2.26 9.73
N SER A 309 0.13 1.55 9.70
CA SER A 309 -0.48 1.11 8.45
C SER A 309 -1.94 0.72 8.65
N ILE A 310 -2.65 0.59 7.52
CA ILE A 310 -3.95 -0.05 7.47
C ILE A 310 -3.72 -1.51 7.08
N LEU A 311 -4.27 -2.42 7.89
CA LEU A 311 -4.26 -3.85 7.63
C LEU A 311 -5.66 -4.31 7.26
N HIS A 312 -5.73 -5.46 6.59
CA HIS A 312 -7.02 -6.11 6.41
C HIS A 312 -6.90 -7.62 6.34
N THR A 313 -7.99 -8.28 6.68
CA THR A 313 -8.17 -9.71 6.47
C THR A 313 -9.33 -9.92 5.51
N SER A 314 -9.27 -10.96 4.69
CA SER A 314 -10.33 -11.23 3.73
C SER A 314 -10.53 -12.72 3.47
N SER A 315 -11.80 -13.10 3.33
CA SER A 315 -12.17 -14.44 2.85
C SER A 315 -12.15 -14.55 1.32
N ARG A 316 -11.73 -13.51 0.59
CA ARG A 316 -11.61 -13.51 -0.87
C ARG A 316 -10.38 -12.71 -1.32
N GLU A 317 -9.98 -12.86 -2.57
CA GLU A 317 -9.02 -11.92 -3.17
C GLU A 317 -9.67 -10.53 -3.23
N VAL A 318 -9.01 -9.55 -2.61
CA VAL A 318 -9.47 -8.16 -2.58
C VAL A 318 -8.87 -7.37 -3.74
N PHE A 319 -7.76 -7.83 -4.29
CA PHE A 319 -7.09 -7.20 -5.43
C PHE A 319 -7.30 -8.06 -6.68
N GLY A 320 -7.61 -7.42 -7.81
CA GLY A 320 -7.75 -8.11 -9.09
C GLY A 320 -6.42 -8.66 -9.64
N LYS A 321 -6.47 -9.35 -10.79
CA LYS A 321 -5.27 -9.68 -11.56
C LYS A 321 -4.66 -8.37 -12.10
N GLY A 322 -3.60 -7.92 -11.45
CA GLY A 322 -3.04 -6.57 -11.59
C GLY A 322 -3.21 -5.84 -10.27
N LEU A 323 -2.09 -5.46 -9.64
CA LEU A 323 -1.94 -5.02 -8.24
C LEU A 323 -2.67 -3.71 -7.90
N ASP A 324 -3.51 -3.19 -8.80
CA ASP A 324 -3.78 -1.76 -8.91
C ASP A 324 -5.27 -1.42 -8.74
N SER A 325 -6.10 -2.39 -8.34
CA SER A 325 -7.50 -2.09 -7.99
C SER A 325 -8.05 -3.02 -6.92
N VAL A 326 -8.51 -2.41 -5.82
CA VAL A 326 -9.41 -3.03 -4.86
C VAL A 326 -10.70 -3.39 -5.59
N ASP A 327 -11.07 -4.67 -5.58
CA ASP A 327 -12.36 -5.14 -6.02
C ASP A 327 -13.40 -4.79 -4.95
N TYR A 328 -14.00 -3.61 -5.08
CA TYR A 328 -15.02 -3.11 -4.17
C TYR A 328 -16.23 -4.05 -4.03
N ARG A 329 -16.47 -4.96 -4.99
CA ARG A 329 -17.53 -5.99 -4.87
C ARG A 329 -17.25 -6.98 -3.74
N ASN A 330 -15.99 -7.09 -3.31
CA ASN A 330 -15.58 -7.95 -2.22
C ASN A 330 -15.46 -7.20 -0.88
N LYS A 331 -15.88 -5.93 -0.79
CA LYS A 331 -15.80 -5.13 0.45
C LYS A 331 -16.43 -5.83 1.65
N ASP A 332 -17.57 -6.48 1.46
CA ASP A 332 -18.30 -7.18 2.53
C ASP A 332 -17.56 -8.42 3.08
N PHE A 333 -16.49 -8.86 2.42
CA PHE A 333 -15.65 -9.97 2.84
C PHE A 333 -14.38 -9.52 3.56
N VAL A 334 -14.21 -8.20 3.78
CA VAL A 334 -12.99 -7.60 4.33
C VAL A 334 -13.23 -7.05 5.73
N ASN A 335 -12.37 -7.44 6.68
CA ASN A 335 -12.23 -6.74 7.95
C ASN A 335 -11.00 -5.82 7.89
N ILE A 336 -11.16 -4.58 8.34
CA ILE A 336 -10.14 -3.54 8.31
C ILE A 336 -9.66 -3.28 9.74
N TYR A 337 -8.34 -3.11 9.87
CA TYR A 337 -7.68 -2.85 11.14
C TYR A 337 -6.62 -1.78 10.98
N PHE A 338 -6.31 -1.05 12.04
CA PHE A 338 -5.22 -0.06 12.04
C PHE A 338 -4.06 -0.59 12.88
N LEU A 339 -2.92 -0.86 12.26
CA LEU A 339 -1.72 -1.29 12.97
C LEU A 339 -1.15 -0.11 13.76
N VAL A 340 -1.04 -0.29 15.07
CA VAL A 340 -0.56 0.75 15.98
C VAL A 340 0.55 0.25 16.88
N SER A 341 1.34 1.19 17.41
CA SER A 341 2.22 0.94 18.55
C SER A 341 1.94 1.86 19.74
N GLU A 342 2.13 1.30 20.93
CA GLU A 342 2.11 2.00 22.22
C GLU A 342 3.40 1.60 22.95
N GLY A 343 4.41 2.48 22.94
CA GLY A 343 5.78 2.12 23.31
C GLY A 343 6.34 1.04 22.37
N ASN A 344 6.83 -0.07 22.92
CA ASN A 344 7.41 -1.17 22.16
C ASN A 344 6.40 -2.25 21.73
N LYS A 345 5.12 -2.10 22.12
CA LYS A 345 4.07 -3.08 21.81
C LYS A 345 3.33 -2.67 20.54
N TYR A 346 3.08 -3.62 19.67
CA TYR A 346 2.32 -3.45 18.44
C TYR A 346 1.10 -4.35 18.46
N PHE A 347 -0.04 -3.76 18.12
CA PHE A 347 -1.35 -4.40 18.09
C PHE A 347 -2.25 -3.62 17.12
N VAL A 348 -3.51 -3.99 17.01
CA VAL A 348 -4.44 -3.34 16.09
C VAL A 348 -5.58 -2.60 16.78
N LEU A 349 -6.06 -1.54 16.13
CA LEU A 349 -7.38 -0.95 16.42
C LEU A 349 -8.40 -1.48 15.41
N ASP A 350 -9.65 -1.62 15.82
CA ASP A 350 -10.77 -1.81 14.90
C ASP A 350 -11.16 -0.47 14.22
N THR A 351 -12.12 -0.51 13.28
CA THR A 351 -12.64 0.68 12.60
C THR A 351 -13.42 1.64 13.49
N ASN A 352 -13.69 1.27 14.75
CA ASN A 352 -14.27 2.13 15.78
C ASN A 352 -13.19 2.67 16.74
N ALA A 353 -11.91 2.55 16.38
CA ALA A 353 -10.75 2.96 17.18
C ALA A 353 -10.59 2.20 18.50
N ASN A 354 -11.26 1.05 18.68
CA ASN A 354 -11.11 0.24 19.88
C ASN A 354 -9.84 -0.61 19.78
N PRO A 355 -8.99 -0.60 20.82
CA PRO A 355 -7.77 -1.38 20.82
C PRO A 355 -8.07 -2.87 21.04
N ILE A 356 -7.65 -3.71 20.12
CA ILE A 356 -7.66 -5.16 20.26
C ILE A 356 -6.32 -5.57 20.87
N LYS A 357 -6.28 -5.55 22.21
CA LYS A 357 -5.10 -5.91 22.98
C LYS A 357 -5.20 -7.36 23.44
N PHE A 358 -4.06 -8.03 23.46
CA PHE A 358 -3.91 -9.28 24.18
C PHE A 358 -3.92 -9.00 25.69
N GLU A 359 -4.80 -9.69 26.42
CA GLU A 359 -4.69 -9.77 27.88
C GLU A 359 -3.49 -10.65 28.24
N LYS A 360 -2.93 -10.42 29.43
CA LYS A 360 -1.59 -10.89 29.81
C LYS A 360 -1.43 -12.40 29.67
#